data_AF-A0A220S0R1-F1
#
_entry.id   AF-A0A220S0R1-F1
#
_cell.length_a   1.000
_cell.length_b   1.000
_cell.length_c   1.000
_cell.angle_alpha   90.00
_cell.angle_beta   90.00
_cell.angle_gamma   90.00
#
_symmetry.space_group_name_H-M   'P 1'
#
loop_
_entity.id
_entity.type
_entity.pdbx_description
1 polymer ?
#
loop_
_entity_poly.entity_id
_entity_poly.type
_entity_poly.pdbx_seq_one_letter_code
_entity_poly.pdbx_strand_id
1 'polypeptide(L)'
;MTLAEFWPQCLRKLHDTLPQQQFQQWIAPLTVGEEDGAWVVYGKNQFACNMLKSQFAAKIDAVRAELAPQQAAFAFKAGTGRHYEMAESAADGNENIAVPSENSEAKNNEADAPKAGIAHENRPSETERSAKPAAKKSAADIVAARLKSLPAESQQKAEPADSKRAPGKVKTEAKREAEESRYNQTNLSCDYTFETLVEGKGNRIAAAAAQSIAENPGQSYNPFFLYGSTGLGKTHLVQAIGNELLKNKPDAKVRYMHADDYIRSLMVAARTNTFDTFKQQFKQYDLLIIDDIQFIKGKDRTMEEFFYLYNHFHNEKKQLILTCDVLPAKIEDMDDRLKSRFSWGLTLELEPPELEMRVAILQKKAESANVSLTEEAAFFIANLIRSNVRELEGAFNRVSASSRFMNKPIDIDLAREALQDIIAVRHKVITADIIIDATAKYYRIKISDILGKKRTRNIARPRQVAMSLTKELTNLSLPSIGDAFGGRDHTTVMHGVKAVAKLREDDPELAQDYEKLLIMIQN
;
A
#
# COMPACT_ATOMS: atom_id res chain seq x y z
N MET A 1 -38.24 -6.73 13.52
CA MET A 1 -36.98 -7.42 13.18
C MET A 1 -35.85 -6.57 13.70
N THR A 2 -35.02 -7.09 14.58
CA THR A 2 -33.87 -6.36 15.14
C THR A 2 -32.69 -6.42 14.15
N LEU A 3 -31.69 -5.54 14.32
CA LEU A 3 -30.47 -5.58 13.50
C LEU A 3 -29.74 -6.92 13.62
N ALA A 4 -29.76 -7.51 14.82
CA ALA A 4 -29.13 -8.80 15.12
C ALA A 4 -29.82 -9.98 14.42
N GLU A 5 -31.13 -9.89 14.18
CA GLU A 5 -31.88 -10.89 13.41
C GLU A 5 -31.72 -10.68 11.89
N PHE A 6 -31.66 -9.42 11.46
CA PHE A 6 -31.60 -9.06 10.05
C PHE A 6 -30.22 -9.31 9.43
N TRP A 7 -29.14 -8.91 10.09
CA TRP A 7 -27.81 -8.90 9.47
C TRP A 7 -27.28 -10.29 9.06
N PRO A 8 -27.41 -11.36 9.88
CA PRO A 8 -27.05 -12.72 9.47
C PRO A 8 -27.78 -13.21 8.22
N GLN A 9 -29.06 -12.89 8.08
CA GLN A 9 -29.88 -13.23 6.92
C GLN A 9 -29.51 -12.38 5.69
N CYS A 10 -29.15 -11.11 5.92
CA CYS A 10 -28.65 -10.22 4.89
C CYS A 10 -27.32 -10.74 4.31
N LEU A 11 -26.39 -11.17 5.17
CA LEU A 11 -25.13 -11.79 4.75
C LEU A 11 -25.37 -13.04 3.91
N ARG A 12 -26.35 -13.88 4.27
CA ARG A 12 -26.68 -15.09 3.50
C ARG A 12 -27.16 -14.75 2.09
N LYS A 13 -28.11 -13.82 1.97
CA LYS A 13 -28.62 -13.38 0.67
C LYS A 13 -27.56 -12.67 -0.19
N LEU A 14 -26.69 -11.89 0.43
CA LEU A 14 -25.58 -11.25 -0.28
C LEU A 14 -24.52 -12.27 -0.71
N HIS A 15 -24.30 -13.34 0.06
CA HIS A 15 -23.42 -14.44 -0.34
C HIS A 15 -23.95 -15.18 -1.58
N ASP A 16 -25.26 -15.41 -1.67
CA ASP A 16 -25.86 -16.10 -2.82
C ASP A 16 -25.94 -15.23 -4.09
N THR A 17 -25.92 -13.90 -3.93
CA THR A 17 -26.06 -12.95 -5.05
C THR A 17 -24.75 -12.31 -5.50
N LEU A 18 -23.71 -12.34 -4.68
CA LEU A 18 -22.40 -11.78 -5.01
C LEU A 18 -21.39 -12.86 -5.36
N PRO A 19 -20.41 -12.56 -6.24
CA PRO A 19 -19.25 -13.43 -6.42
C PRO A 19 -18.56 -13.71 -5.08
N GLN A 20 -18.22 -14.97 -4.82
CA GLN A 20 -17.67 -15.44 -3.53
C GLN A 20 -16.45 -14.62 -3.05
N GLN A 21 -15.59 -14.22 -3.98
CA GLN A 21 -14.42 -13.38 -3.68
C GLN A 21 -14.81 -11.96 -3.22
N GLN A 22 -15.83 -11.35 -3.84
CA GLN A 22 -16.33 -10.04 -3.42
C GLN A 22 -16.99 -10.11 -2.05
N PHE A 23 -17.76 -11.18 -1.80
CA PHE A 23 -18.41 -11.38 -0.52
C PHE A 23 -17.38 -11.52 0.62
N GLN A 24 -16.40 -12.42 0.48
CA GLN A 24 -15.39 -12.67 1.51
C GLN A 24 -14.50 -11.46 1.78
N GLN A 25 -14.17 -10.68 0.76
CA GLN A 25 -13.27 -9.53 0.90
C GLN A 25 -13.99 -8.29 1.46
N TRP A 26 -15.24 -8.04 1.06
CA TRP A 26 -15.88 -6.74 1.29
C TRP A 26 -17.14 -6.78 2.15
N ILE A 27 -17.84 -7.91 2.22
CA ILE A 27 -19.12 -8.03 2.93
C ILE A 27 -18.99 -8.82 4.23
N ALA A 28 -18.34 -9.98 4.19
CA ALA A 28 -18.10 -10.81 5.36
C ALA A 28 -17.44 -10.04 6.53
N PRO A 29 -16.36 -9.25 6.35
CA PRO A 29 -15.69 -8.58 7.47
C PRO A 29 -16.38 -7.30 7.96
N LEU A 30 -17.58 -6.97 7.44
CA LEU A 30 -18.28 -5.75 7.85
C LEU A 30 -18.80 -5.85 9.28
N THR A 31 -18.88 -4.68 9.90
CA THR A 31 -19.47 -4.52 11.23
C THR A 31 -20.65 -3.56 11.14
N VAL A 32 -21.70 -3.82 11.92
CA VAL A 32 -22.92 -3.02 11.92
C VAL A 32 -23.32 -2.63 13.33
N GLY A 33 -24.07 -1.55 13.46
CA GLY A 33 -24.63 -1.11 14.74
C GLY A 33 -25.88 -0.27 14.53
N GLU A 34 -26.40 0.25 15.62
CA GLU A 34 -27.61 1.07 15.63
C GLU A 34 -27.31 2.40 16.32
N GLU A 35 -27.58 3.50 15.62
CA GLU A 35 -27.43 4.86 16.14
C GLU A 35 -28.71 5.63 15.84
N ASP A 36 -29.28 6.30 16.86
CA ASP A 36 -30.51 7.11 16.74
C ASP A 36 -31.69 6.37 16.08
N GLY A 37 -31.80 5.05 16.31
CA GLY A 37 -32.83 4.20 15.72
C GLY A 37 -32.63 3.83 14.24
N ALA A 38 -31.50 4.22 13.64
CA ALA A 38 -31.10 3.84 12.29
C ALA A 38 -29.99 2.79 12.31
N TRP A 39 -30.05 1.84 11.39
CA TRP A 39 -28.99 0.83 11.23
C TRP A 39 -27.81 1.42 10.45
N VAL A 40 -26.61 1.19 10.97
CA VAL A 40 -25.36 1.76 10.45
C VAL A 40 -24.42 0.63 10.04
N VAL A 41 -23.87 0.70 8.83
CA VAL A 41 -22.73 -0.12 8.40
C VAL A 41 -21.44 0.66 8.61
N TYR A 42 -20.51 0.07 9.36
CA TYR A 42 -19.23 0.70 9.67
C TYR A 42 -18.11 0.23 8.73
N GLY A 43 -17.41 1.20 8.15
CA GLY A 43 -16.16 0.97 7.43
C GLY A 43 -14.95 1.41 8.26
N LYS A 44 -13.78 0.79 8.01
CA LYS A 44 -12.54 1.06 8.76
C LYS A 44 -12.04 2.51 8.66
N ASN A 45 -12.42 3.24 7.61
CA ASN A 45 -12.12 4.66 7.41
C ASN A 45 -13.16 5.30 6.46
N GLN A 46 -13.11 6.63 6.30
CA GLN A 46 -14.08 7.38 5.48
C GLN A 46 -14.09 6.93 4.00
N PHE A 47 -12.92 6.54 3.47
CA PHE A 47 -12.79 6.04 2.11
C PHE A 47 -13.51 4.69 1.92
N ALA A 48 -13.31 3.74 2.84
CA ALA A 48 -13.99 2.46 2.83
C ALA A 48 -15.52 2.63 2.95
N CYS A 49 -15.99 3.59 3.76
CA CYS A 49 -17.41 3.90 3.87
C CYS A 49 -17.99 4.43 2.55
N ASN A 50 -17.29 5.37 1.90
CA ASN A 50 -17.70 5.92 0.61
C ASN A 50 -17.71 4.83 -0.48
N MET A 51 -16.73 3.93 -0.46
CA MET A 51 -16.67 2.79 -1.37
C MET A 51 -17.85 1.82 -1.15
N LEU A 52 -18.09 1.40 0.10
CA LEU A 52 -19.21 0.53 0.49
C LEU A 52 -20.55 1.14 0.08
N LYS A 53 -20.70 2.45 0.29
CA LYS A 53 -21.89 3.20 -0.11
C LYS A 53 -22.08 3.22 -1.63
N SER A 54 -21.00 3.37 -2.39
CA SER A 54 -21.08 3.41 -3.87
C SER A 54 -21.35 2.06 -4.52
N GLN A 55 -20.82 0.96 -3.96
CA GLN A 55 -20.85 -0.35 -4.61
C GLN A 55 -21.92 -1.30 -4.04
N PHE A 56 -22.19 -1.24 -2.73
CA PHE A 56 -22.99 -2.26 -2.04
C PHE A 56 -24.26 -1.73 -1.38
N ALA A 57 -24.43 -0.40 -1.23
CA ALA A 57 -25.62 0.17 -0.60
C ALA A 57 -26.92 -0.25 -1.30
N ALA A 58 -26.95 -0.22 -2.64
CA ALA A 58 -28.14 -0.62 -3.40
C ALA A 58 -28.53 -2.09 -3.17
N LYS A 59 -27.53 -2.98 -3.00
CA LYS A 59 -27.75 -4.42 -2.78
C LYS A 59 -28.18 -4.70 -1.34
N ILE A 60 -27.56 -4.03 -0.36
CA ILE A 60 -27.96 -4.11 1.05
C ILE A 60 -29.38 -3.55 1.23
N ASP A 61 -29.70 -2.45 0.55
CA ASP A 61 -31.02 -1.82 0.63
C ASP A 61 -32.11 -2.66 -0.06
N ALA A 62 -31.79 -3.37 -1.15
CA ALA A 62 -32.70 -4.33 -1.77
C ALA A 62 -33.07 -5.47 -0.81
N VAL A 63 -32.08 -6.01 -0.07
CA VAL A 63 -32.32 -7.05 0.93
C VAL A 63 -33.09 -6.50 2.15
N ARG A 64 -32.80 -5.26 2.57
CA ARG A 64 -33.57 -4.55 3.61
C ARG A 64 -35.04 -4.40 3.20
N ALA A 65 -35.30 -3.94 1.98
CA ALA A 65 -36.65 -3.74 1.47
C ALA A 65 -37.48 -5.04 1.45
N GLU A 66 -36.81 -6.18 1.31
CA GLU A 66 -37.45 -7.49 1.30
C GLU A 66 -37.71 -8.05 2.72
N LEU A 67 -36.71 -8.02 3.61
CA LEU A 67 -36.80 -8.66 4.94
C LEU A 67 -37.28 -7.71 6.05
N ALA A 68 -37.06 -6.41 5.92
CA ALA A 68 -37.40 -5.39 6.91
C ALA A 68 -37.88 -4.08 6.25
N PRO A 69 -39.01 -4.10 5.50
CA PRO A 69 -39.49 -2.95 4.73
C PRO A 69 -39.82 -1.71 5.58
N GLN A 70 -40.13 -1.91 6.86
CA GLN A 70 -40.47 -0.84 7.81
C GLN A 70 -39.24 -0.12 8.39
N GLN A 71 -38.03 -0.64 8.18
CA GLN A 71 -36.80 -0.07 8.73
C GLN A 71 -36.26 1.04 7.83
N ALA A 72 -35.64 2.08 8.38
CA ALA A 72 -34.97 3.11 7.58
C ALA A 72 -33.77 2.55 6.77
N ALA A 73 -33.39 3.25 5.69
CA ALA A 73 -32.21 2.89 4.91
C ALA A 73 -30.94 2.96 5.75
N PHE A 74 -29.98 2.07 5.46
CA PHE A 74 -28.73 2.01 6.19
C PHE A 74 -27.92 3.30 6.06
N ALA A 75 -27.40 3.79 7.19
CA ALA A 75 -26.35 4.80 7.19
C ALA A 75 -24.98 4.13 7.05
N PHE A 76 -24.00 4.87 6.54
CA PHE A 76 -22.62 4.41 6.39
C PHE A 76 -21.69 5.39 7.10
N LYS A 77 -20.92 4.93 8.09
CA LYS A 77 -20.04 5.77 8.91
C LYS A 77 -18.69 5.09 9.14
N ALA A 78 -17.65 5.88 9.31
CA ALA A 78 -16.34 5.36 9.70
C ALA A 78 -16.36 4.98 11.18
N GLY A 79 -15.93 3.77 11.51
CA GLY A 79 -15.93 3.28 12.89
C GLY A 79 -15.90 1.76 12.99
N THR A 80 -16.30 1.25 14.14
CA THR A 80 -16.37 -0.19 14.42
C THR A 80 -17.69 -0.50 15.10
N GLY A 81 -18.48 -1.38 14.49
CA GLY A 81 -19.72 -1.91 15.08
C GLY A 81 -19.55 -3.33 15.60
N ARG A 82 -20.66 -4.06 15.70
CA ARG A 82 -20.67 -5.50 15.99
C ARG A 82 -20.53 -6.30 14.71
N HIS A 83 -19.73 -7.35 14.76
CA HIS A 83 -19.65 -8.36 13.72
C HIS A 83 -20.71 -9.44 13.97
N TYR A 84 -21.36 -9.92 12.91
CA TYR A 84 -22.26 -11.07 13.00
C TYR A 84 -21.86 -12.11 11.96
N GLU A 85 -22.00 -13.38 12.34
CA GLU A 85 -21.82 -14.51 11.44
C GLU A 85 -23.04 -14.68 10.52
N MET A 86 -22.81 -15.29 9.36
CA MET A 86 -23.86 -15.57 8.38
C MET A 86 -24.80 -16.66 8.91
N ALA A 87 -26.11 -16.53 8.66
CA ALA A 87 -27.07 -17.57 9.03
C ALA A 87 -26.85 -18.89 8.24
N GLU A 88 -26.86 -20.03 8.93
CA GLU A 88 -26.79 -21.36 8.32
C GLU A 88 -28.11 -21.71 7.59
N SER A 89 -28.05 -22.55 6.55
CA SER A 89 -29.25 -22.91 5.78
C SER A 89 -30.20 -23.76 6.62
N ALA A 90 -31.46 -23.36 6.73
CA ALA A 90 -32.54 -24.17 7.26
C ALA A 90 -32.82 -25.36 6.32
N ALA A 91 -31.96 -26.38 6.39
CA ALA A 91 -32.16 -27.70 5.80
C ALA A 91 -31.80 -28.84 6.78
N ASP A 92 -31.32 -28.52 7.98
CA ASP A 92 -31.25 -29.50 9.08
C ASP A 92 -31.84 -28.86 10.33
N GLY A 93 -32.93 -29.44 10.82
CA GLY A 93 -33.54 -29.04 12.07
C GLY A 93 -32.64 -29.46 13.23
N ASN A 94 -32.20 -28.48 14.02
CA ASN A 94 -32.10 -28.67 15.46
C ASN A 94 -32.17 -27.32 16.16
N GLU A 95 -33.14 -27.20 17.06
CA GLU A 95 -33.21 -26.10 18.02
C GLU A 95 -31.95 -26.12 18.89
N ASN A 96 -31.19 -25.03 18.90
CA ASN A 96 -30.40 -24.67 20.07
C ASN A 96 -30.17 -23.15 20.09
N ILE A 97 -30.88 -22.52 21.02
CA ILE A 97 -30.69 -21.15 21.47
C ILE A 97 -29.37 -21.13 22.26
N ALA A 98 -28.33 -20.49 21.71
CA ALA A 98 -27.09 -20.22 22.43
C ALA A 98 -27.03 -18.75 22.85
N VAL A 99 -27.16 -18.54 24.15
CA VAL A 99 -26.95 -17.28 24.91
C VAL A 99 -25.43 -17.00 25.00
N PRO A 100 -24.97 -15.73 25.08
CA PRO A 100 -23.57 -15.38 24.90
C PRO A 100 -22.69 -15.76 26.09
N SER A 101 -21.48 -16.24 25.80
CA SER A 101 -20.43 -16.46 26.80
C SER A 101 -19.64 -15.16 27.06
N GLU A 102 -19.91 -14.53 28.20
CA GLU A 102 -18.95 -13.69 28.90
C GLU A 102 -17.85 -14.58 29.48
N ASN A 103 -16.58 -14.22 29.28
CA ASN A 103 -15.48 -14.75 30.08
C ASN A 103 -14.96 -13.65 31.00
N SER A 104 -15.11 -13.93 32.29
CA SER A 104 -14.74 -13.17 33.46
C SER A 104 -13.23 -13.11 33.72
N GLU A 105 -12.74 -12.01 34.26
CA GLU A 105 -11.64 -12.02 35.23
C GLU A 105 -12.00 -11.23 36.50
N ALA A 106 -11.89 -11.97 37.61
CA ALA A 106 -11.55 -11.58 38.98
C ALA A 106 -12.42 -10.59 39.78
N LYS A 107 -13.08 -11.17 40.80
CA LYS A 107 -13.64 -10.54 42.00
C LYS A 107 -12.58 -9.76 42.80
N ASN A 108 -13.00 -8.63 43.36
CA ASN A 108 -12.79 -8.33 44.78
C ASN A 108 -13.96 -7.49 45.32
N ASN A 109 -14.40 -7.86 46.51
CA ASN A 109 -15.56 -7.36 47.26
C ASN A 109 -15.38 -5.90 47.70
N GLU A 110 -16.47 -5.14 47.80
CA GLU A 110 -17.12 -4.79 49.08
C GLU A 110 -18.37 -3.94 48.87
N ALA A 111 -19.29 -4.08 49.83
CA ALA A 111 -20.64 -3.56 49.88
C ALA A 111 -20.71 -2.04 50.08
N ASP A 112 -21.75 -1.37 49.56
CA ASP A 112 -22.93 -0.96 50.34
C ASP A 112 -23.89 -0.12 49.45
N ALA A 113 -25.19 -0.25 49.69
CA ALA A 113 -26.22 0.69 49.23
C ALA A 113 -26.59 1.59 50.46
N PRO A 114 -27.54 2.57 50.42
CA PRO A 114 -28.48 2.92 49.36
C PRO A 114 -28.85 4.43 49.20
N LYS A 115 -29.66 4.70 48.15
CA LYS A 115 -30.80 5.65 48.05
C LYS A 115 -30.66 7.16 48.34
N ALA A 116 -31.09 7.94 47.35
CA ALA A 116 -32.04 9.08 47.34
C ALA A 116 -31.65 10.00 46.15
N GLY A 117 -32.49 10.67 45.37
CA GLY A 117 -33.89 11.05 45.45
C GLY A 117 -34.01 12.41 44.74
N ILE A 118 -35.00 12.55 43.84
CA ILE A 118 -35.73 13.78 43.49
C ILE A 118 -34.94 14.94 42.81
N ALA A 119 -35.35 15.32 41.59
CA ALA A 119 -35.99 16.63 41.33
C ALA A 119 -36.31 16.85 39.85
N HIS A 120 -37.59 17.17 39.61
CA HIS A 120 -38.16 17.83 38.43
C HIS A 120 -37.65 19.27 38.27
N GLU A 121 -37.70 19.79 37.04
CA GLU A 121 -38.10 21.17 36.62
C GLU A 121 -37.29 21.58 35.37
N ASN A 122 -37.77 22.39 34.43
CA ASN A 122 -39.10 22.73 33.95
C ASN A 122 -38.86 23.35 32.56
N ARG A 123 -39.84 23.20 31.68
CA ARG A 123 -39.94 23.94 30.40
C ARG A 123 -40.15 25.45 30.70
N PRO A 124 -39.97 26.33 29.72
CA PRO A 124 -41.19 26.81 29.07
C PRO A 124 -41.11 26.86 27.53
N SER A 125 -42.27 26.54 26.96
CA SER A 125 -42.72 26.77 25.60
C SER A 125 -43.31 28.17 25.43
N GLU A 126 -43.26 28.69 24.20
CA GLU A 126 -44.32 29.42 23.44
C GLU A 126 -43.60 30.20 22.31
N THR A 127 -44.02 30.21 21.04
CA THR A 127 -45.37 30.48 20.53
C THR A 127 -45.52 29.91 19.10
N GLU A 128 -46.73 29.45 18.81
CA GLU A 128 -47.20 28.97 17.52
C GLU A 128 -47.46 30.11 16.52
N ARG A 129 -47.21 29.86 15.23
CA ARG A 129 -48.13 30.28 14.15
C ARG A 129 -48.22 29.20 13.08
N SER A 130 -49.45 28.79 12.82
CA SER A 130 -49.91 27.77 11.90
C SER A 130 -49.77 28.15 10.42
N ALA A 131 -49.43 27.18 9.56
CA ALA A 131 -50.00 27.04 8.21
C ALA A 131 -49.90 25.58 7.72
N LYS A 132 -51.01 25.06 7.18
CA LYS A 132 -51.23 23.69 6.67
C LYS A 132 -50.43 23.36 5.39
N PRO A 133 -50.31 22.07 5.02
CA PRO A 133 -49.29 21.58 4.08
C PRO A 133 -49.74 21.64 2.62
N ALA A 134 -48.86 22.12 1.73
CA ALA A 134 -49.03 22.01 0.29
C ALA A 134 -48.41 20.71 -0.24
N ALA A 135 -49.16 20.01 -1.09
CA ALA A 135 -48.82 18.72 -1.69
C ALA A 135 -47.49 18.74 -2.47
N LYS A 136 -46.68 17.71 -2.26
CA LYS A 136 -45.42 17.45 -3.00
C LYS A 136 -45.74 17.07 -4.45
N LYS A 137 -45.28 17.87 -5.42
CA LYS A 137 -45.21 17.46 -6.82
C LYS A 137 -44.03 16.50 -7.01
N SER A 138 -44.24 15.46 -7.81
CA SER A 138 -43.26 14.43 -8.12
C SER A 138 -42.14 14.98 -9.01
N ALA A 139 -40.93 14.44 -8.87
CA ALA A 139 -39.78 14.77 -9.71
C ALA A 139 -40.03 14.55 -11.22
N ALA A 140 -41.02 13.73 -11.59
CA ALA A 140 -41.43 13.52 -12.98
C ALA A 140 -42.11 14.76 -13.60
N ASP A 141 -42.86 15.53 -12.82
CA ASP A 141 -43.57 16.72 -13.31
C ASP A 141 -42.61 17.89 -13.58
N ILE A 142 -41.48 17.93 -12.86
CA ILE A 142 -40.45 18.96 -13.00
C ILE A 142 -39.63 18.71 -14.29
N VAL A 143 -39.43 17.46 -14.67
CA VAL A 143 -38.71 17.09 -15.91
C VAL A 143 -39.60 17.30 -17.14
N ALA A 144 -40.90 16.98 -17.05
CA ALA A 144 -41.86 17.21 -18.13
C ALA A 144 -42.08 18.71 -18.43
N ALA A 145 -42.02 19.58 -17.42
CA ALA A 145 -42.08 21.02 -17.60
C ALA A 145 -40.83 21.60 -18.32
N ARG A 146 -39.67 20.95 -18.14
CA ARG A 146 -38.38 21.40 -18.69
C ARG A 146 -38.17 20.98 -20.14
N LEU A 147 -38.81 19.90 -20.60
CA LEU A 147 -38.83 19.49 -22.01
C LEU A 147 -39.73 20.38 -22.89
N LYS A 148 -40.68 21.10 -22.30
CA LYS A 148 -41.57 22.02 -23.03
C LYS A 148 -40.96 23.39 -23.32
N SER A 149 -39.79 23.71 -22.78
CA SER A 149 -39.14 25.02 -22.87
C SER A 149 -37.77 24.96 -23.53
N LEU A 150 -37.70 24.45 -24.76
CA LEU A 150 -36.53 24.59 -25.63
C LEU A 150 -36.94 25.39 -26.89
N PRO A 151 -36.14 26.39 -27.34
CA PRO A 151 -36.46 27.12 -28.55
C PRO A 151 -36.24 26.23 -29.78
N ALA A 152 -37.16 26.30 -30.74
CA ALA A 152 -37.05 25.61 -32.02
C ALA A 152 -36.01 26.32 -32.90
N GLU A 153 -34.84 25.70 -33.11
CA GLU A 153 -33.94 26.09 -34.20
C GLU A 153 -34.40 25.43 -35.51
N SER A 154 -34.60 26.29 -36.49
CA SER A 154 -35.05 26.05 -37.86
C SER A 154 -34.13 25.08 -38.62
N GLN A 155 -34.75 24.06 -39.22
CA GLN A 155 -34.13 23.19 -40.21
C GLN A 155 -33.77 23.99 -41.47
N GLN A 156 -32.48 24.23 -41.71
CA GLN A 156 -31.96 24.50 -43.05
C GLN A 156 -31.26 23.24 -43.58
N LYS A 157 -31.81 22.73 -44.68
CA LYS A 157 -31.24 21.69 -45.54
C LYS A 157 -29.89 22.19 -46.09
N ALA A 158 -28.80 21.46 -45.83
CA ALA A 158 -27.53 21.64 -46.52
C ALA A 158 -27.07 20.28 -47.09
N GLU A 159 -26.79 20.27 -48.38
CA GLU A 159 -26.17 19.20 -49.17
C GLU A 159 -24.74 18.86 -48.67
N PRO A 160 -24.16 17.71 -49.07
CA PRO A 160 -22.96 17.18 -48.42
C PRO A 160 -21.73 17.99 -48.84
N ALA A 161 -21.20 18.79 -47.92
CA ALA A 161 -19.88 19.40 -48.06
C ALA A 161 -18.81 18.42 -47.58
N ASP A 162 -18.00 17.97 -48.53
CA ASP A 162 -16.76 17.21 -48.38
C ASP A 162 -15.79 17.97 -47.45
N SER A 163 -15.85 17.66 -46.15
CA SER A 163 -14.96 18.23 -45.14
C SER A 163 -13.73 17.35 -45.03
N LYS A 164 -12.66 17.75 -45.72
CA LYS A 164 -11.28 17.32 -45.47
C LYS A 164 -10.99 17.42 -43.96
N ARG A 165 -10.97 16.28 -43.28
CA ARG A 165 -10.46 16.17 -41.90
C ARG A 165 -9.04 16.72 -41.86
N ALA A 166 -8.79 17.69 -40.98
CA ALA A 166 -7.46 18.20 -40.73
C ALA A 166 -6.50 17.05 -40.39
N PRO A 167 -5.32 16.94 -41.03
CA PRO A 167 -4.44 15.78 -40.96
C PRO A 167 -3.80 15.52 -39.58
N GLY A 168 -4.00 16.42 -38.60
CA GLY A 168 -3.44 16.32 -37.25
C GLY A 168 -4.20 15.40 -36.29
N LYS A 169 -5.54 15.35 -36.34
CA LYS A 169 -6.34 14.56 -35.38
C LYS A 169 -6.34 13.05 -35.69
N VAL A 170 -6.31 12.69 -36.97
CA VAL A 170 -6.29 11.28 -37.43
C VAL A 170 -4.97 10.58 -37.06
N LYS A 171 -3.84 11.30 -37.04
CA LYS A 171 -2.54 10.75 -36.62
C LYS A 171 -2.47 10.45 -35.12
N THR A 172 -3.18 11.20 -34.27
CA THR A 172 -3.16 11.01 -32.81
C THR A 172 -4.05 9.84 -32.38
N GLU A 173 -5.20 9.63 -33.03
CA GLU A 173 -6.07 8.47 -32.78
C GLU A 173 -5.42 7.16 -33.25
N ALA A 174 -4.89 7.12 -34.47
CA ALA A 174 -4.21 5.93 -34.99
C ALA A 174 -2.98 5.52 -34.17
N LYS A 175 -2.26 6.50 -33.60
CA LYS A 175 -1.11 6.23 -32.72
C LYS A 175 -1.54 5.65 -31.38
N ARG A 176 -2.64 6.14 -30.79
CA ARG A 176 -3.20 5.60 -29.54
C ARG A 176 -3.73 4.18 -29.70
N GLU A 177 -4.43 3.89 -30.79
CA GLU A 177 -4.92 2.53 -31.09
C GLU A 177 -3.76 1.54 -31.29
N ALA A 178 -2.69 1.96 -31.96
CA ALA A 178 -1.47 1.16 -32.09
C ALA A 178 -0.76 0.92 -30.75
N GLU A 179 -0.71 1.94 -29.88
CA GLU A 179 -0.14 1.84 -28.54
C GLU A 179 -0.95 0.90 -27.64
N GLU A 180 -2.28 0.98 -27.66
CA GLU A 180 -3.16 0.06 -26.92
C GLU A 180 -3.05 -1.38 -27.44
N SER A 181 -3.00 -1.57 -28.75
CA SER A 181 -2.81 -2.91 -29.34
C SER A 181 -1.47 -3.52 -28.91
N ARG A 182 -0.40 -2.73 -28.94
CA ARG A 182 0.93 -3.14 -28.47
C ARG A 182 0.90 -3.50 -26.98
N TYR A 183 0.28 -2.65 -26.15
CA TYR A 183 0.13 -2.92 -24.72
C TYR A 183 -0.61 -4.23 -24.45
N ASN A 184 -1.69 -4.51 -25.16
CA ASN A 184 -2.44 -5.77 -25.00
C ASN A 184 -1.60 -7.01 -25.35
N GLN A 185 -0.71 -6.89 -26.34
CA GLN A 185 0.16 -7.98 -26.77
C GLN A 185 1.34 -8.21 -25.81
N THR A 186 2.01 -7.14 -25.38
CA THR A 186 3.29 -7.23 -24.67
C THR A 186 3.17 -7.01 -23.17
N ASN A 187 2.12 -6.30 -22.73
CA ASN A 187 1.91 -5.78 -21.38
C ASN A 187 3.02 -4.81 -20.91
N LEU A 188 3.77 -4.21 -21.84
CA LEU A 188 4.82 -3.23 -21.54
C LEU A 188 4.24 -1.81 -21.48
N SER A 189 4.49 -1.11 -20.38
CA SER A 189 4.19 0.33 -20.28
C SER A 189 5.08 1.13 -21.22
N CYS A 190 4.50 2.10 -21.93
CA CYS A 190 5.26 3.04 -22.77
C CYS A 190 6.12 4.02 -21.96
N ASP A 191 5.85 4.17 -20.67
CA ASP A 191 6.53 5.14 -19.81
C ASP A 191 7.86 4.61 -19.27
N TYR A 192 8.07 3.30 -19.32
CA TYR A 192 9.26 2.63 -18.80
C TYR A 192 10.27 2.38 -19.92
N THR A 193 11.10 3.37 -20.17
CA THR A 193 12.13 3.37 -21.22
C THR A 193 13.50 3.70 -20.63
N PHE A 194 14.58 3.49 -21.38
CA PHE A 194 15.91 3.92 -20.94
C PHE A 194 16.01 5.45 -20.90
N GLU A 195 15.30 6.16 -21.78
CA GLU A 195 15.29 7.62 -21.82
C GLU A 195 14.60 8.26 -20.58
N THR A 196 13.65 7.54 -19.98
CA THR A 196 12.98 7.97 -18.73
C THR A 196 13.65 7.42 -17.47
N LEU A 197 14.60 6.50 -17.61
CA LEU A 197 15.38 5.98 -16.51
C LEU A 197 16.51 6.96 -16.16
N VAL A 198 16.56 7.39 -14.90
CA VAL A 198 17.71 8.16 -14.40
C VAL A 198 18.76 7.18 -13.91
N GLU A 199 20.00 7.34 -14.37
CA GLU A 199 21.14 6.55 -13.94
C GLU A 199 21.91 7.25 -12.82
N GLY A 200 22.35 6.48 -11.83
CA GLY A 200 23.18 6.89 -10.71
C GLY A 200 24.03 5.72 -10.21
N LYS A 201 24.76 5.89 -9.10
CA LYS A 201 25.66 4.84 -8.59
C LYS A 201 24.92 3.54 -8.30
N GLY A 202 23.72 3.62 -7.72
CA GLY A 202 22.94 2.47 -7.29
C GLY A 202 22.31 1.61 -8.39
N ASN A 203 22.26 2.09 -9.65
CA ASN A 203 21.69 1.32 -10.77
C ASN A 203 22.55 1.28 -12.04
N ARG A 204 23.70 1.96 -12.08
CA ARG A 204 24.55 2.07 -13.29
C ARG A 204 24.95 0.74 -13.90
N ILE A 205 25.38 -0.23 -13.07
CA ILE A 205 25.81 -1.55 -13.56
C ILE A 205 24.61 -2.31 -14.15
N ALA A 206 23.46 -2.24 -13.47
CA ALA A 206 22.23 -2.87 -13.94
C ALA A 206 21.72 -2.22 -15.25
N ALA A 207 21.82 -0.89 -15.37
CA ALA A 207 21.47 -0.15 -16.58
C ALA A 207 22.36 -0.55 -17.77
N ALA A 208 23.68 -0.62 -17.56
CA ALA A 208 24.60 -1.04 -18.61
C ALA A 208 24.36 -2.50 -19.07
N ALA A 209 24.12 -3.41 -18.12
CA ALA A 209 23.76 -4.80 -18.44
C ALA A 209 22.43 -4.87 -19.20
N ALA A 210 21.43 -4.10 -18.77
CA ALA A 210 20.12 -4.02 -19.40
C ALA A 210 20.20 -3.53 -20.86
N GLN A 211 21.01 -2.51 -21.14
CA GLN A 211 21.25 -2.04 -22.52
C GLN A 211 21.87 -3.15 -23.38
N SER A 212 22.91 -3.83 -22.86
CA SER A 212 23.54 -4.95 -23.57
C SER A 212 22.58 -6.11 -23.88
N ILE A 213 21.66 -6.42 -22.95
CA ILE A 213 20.61 -7.44 -23.14
C ILE A 213 19.61 -7.00 -24.21
N ALA A 214 19.24 -5.72 -24.25
CA ALA A 214 18.30 -5.21 -25.26
C ALA A 214 18.87 -5.31 -26.68
N GLU A 215 20.18 -5.10 -26.85
CA GLU A 215 20.87 -5.25 -28.14
C GLU A 215 21.02 -6.73 -28.55
N ASN A 216 21.44 -7.58 -27.61
CA ASN A 216 21.79 -8.98 -27.86
C ASN A 216 21.06 -9.95 -26.90
N PRO A 217 19.73 -10.08 -27.00
CA PRO A 217 18.95 -10.92 -26.11
C PRO A 217 19.34 -12.40 -26.27
N GLY A 218 19.40 -13.12 -25.14
CA GLY A 218 19.58 -14.57 -25.09
C GLY A 218 21.03 -15.07 -25.17
N GLN A 219 22.01 -14.16 -25.25
CA GLN A 219 23.43 -14.50 -25.38
C GLN A 219 24.17 -14.54 -24.04
N SER A 220 24.71 -13.40 -23.58
CA SER A 220 25.68 -13.35 -22.49
C SER A 220 25.07 -13.44 -21.08
N TYR A 221 23.83 -12.97 -20.91
CA TYR A 221 23.22 -12.77 -19.59
C TYR A 221 21.83 -13.42 -19.52
N ASN A 222 21.79 -14.76 -19.52
CA ASN A 222 20.54 -15.52 -19.51
C ASN A 222 20.53 -16.65 -18.45
N PRO A 223 19.67 -16.59 -17.42
CA PRO A 223 18.70 -15.52 -17.15
C PRO A 223 19.41 -14.21 -16.75
N PHE A 224 18.70 -13.10 -16.87
CA PHE A 224 19.04 -11.87 -16.16
C PHE A 224 18.17 -11.79 -14.91
N PHE A 225 18.80 -11.80 -13.74
CA PHE A 225 18.14 -11.77 -12.44
C PHE A 225 18.42 -10.42 -11.76
N LEU A 226 17.38 -9.61 -11.59
CA LEU A 226 17.49 -8.29 -10.98
C LEU A 226 16.82 -8.28 -9.60
N TYR A 227 17.56 -8.01 -8.55
CA TYR A 227 17.00 -7.95 -7.20
C TYR A 227 17.24 -6.63 -6.50
N GLY A 228 16.51 -6.38 -5.43
CA GLY A 228 16.63 -5.18 -4.60
C GLY A 228 15.31 -4.89 -3.90
N SER A 229 15.32 -3.99 -2.91
CA SER A 229 14.11 -3.65 -2.17
C SER A 229 12.99 -3.08 -3.06
N THR A 230 11.78 -3.01 -2.52
CA THR A 230 10.64 -2.45 -3.25
C THR A 230 10.89 -0.98 -3.63
N GLY A 231 10.40 -0.58 -4.81
CA GLY A 231 10.47 0.81 -5.24
C GLY A 231 11.85 1.32 -5.66
N LEU A 232 12.79 0.44 -6.04
CA LEU A 232 14.12 0.84 -6.55
C LEU A 232 14.20 0.93 -8.09
N GLY A 233 13.09 0.70 -8.80
CA GLY A 233 13.06 0.78 -10.26
C GLY A 233 13.26 -0.55 -11.00
N LYS A 234 13.16 -1.70 -10.31
CA LYS A 234 13.24 -3.04 -10.93
C LYS A 234 12.32 -3.18 -12.14
N THR A 235 11.03 -2.92 -11.94
CA THR A 235 9.99 -2.96 -12.98
C THR A 235 10.28 -1.99 -14.13
N HIS A 236 10.73 -0.77 -13.83
CA HIS A 236 11.09 0.21 -14.86
C HIS A 236 12.21 -0.34 -15.73
N LEU A 237 13.30 -0.81 -15.10
CA LEU A 237 14.49 -1.27 -15.82
C LEU A 237 14.19 -2.48 -16.72
N VAL A 238 13.48 -3.49 -16.21
CA VAL A 238 13.19 -4.68 -17.01
C VAL A 238 12.22 -4.39 -18.16
N GLN A 239 11.24 -3.51 -17.96
CA GLN A 239 10.34 -3.10 -19.04
C GLN A 239 11.06 -2.22 -20.08
N ALA A 240 12.03 -1.40 -19.66
CA ALA A 240 12.87 -0.62 -20.57
C ALA A 240 13.64 -1.53 -21.55
N ILE A 241 14.16 -2.68 -21.08
CA ILE A 241 14.77 -3.70 -21.94
C ILE A 241 13.78 -4.18 -23.01
N GLY A 242 12.55 -4.50 -22.61
CA GLY A 242 11.50 -4.96 -23.53
C GLY A 242 11.12 -3.91 -24.57
N ASN A 243 10.96 -2.65 -24.15
CA ASN A 243 10.64 -1.54 -25.04
C ASN A 243 11.77 -1.25 -26.03
N GLU A 244 13.02 -1.26 -25.58
CA GLU A 244 14.18 -1.04 -26.43
C GLU A 244 14.38 -2.19 -27.43
N LEU A 245 14.14 -3.44 -27.00
CA LEU A 245 14.15 -4.59 -27.91
C LEU A 245 13.12 -4.45 -29.02
N LEU A 246 11.88 -4.03 -28.71
CA LEU A 246 10.84 -3.82 -29.72
C LEU A 246 11.12 -2.65 -30.65
N LYS A 247 11.83 -1.62 -30.17
CA LYS A 247 12.30 -0.51 -30.98
C LYS A 247 13.35 -0.96 -32.00
N ASN A 248 14.25 -1.86 -31.60
CA ASN A 248 15.33 -2.38 -32.46
C ASN A 248 14.88 -3.56 -33.34
N LYS A 249 13.94 -4.38 -32.86
CA LYS A 249 13.38 -5.56 -33.55
C LYS A 249 11.85 -5.57 -33.41
N PRO A 250 11.12 -4.86 -34.29
CA PRO A 250 9.65 -4.74 -34.20
C PRO A 250 8.89 -6.07 -34.28
N ASP A 251 9.47 -7.08 -34.93
CA ASP A 251 8.87 -8.42 -35.08
C ASP A 251 9.12 -9.35 -33.89
N ALA A 252 9.90 -8.92 -32.89
CA ALA A 252 10.23 -9.73 -31.73
C ALA A 252 9.00 -9.98 -30.84
N LYS A 253 8.85 -11.21 -30.36
CA LYS A 253 7.75 -11.57 -29.45
C LYS A 253 8.16 -11.34 -28.00
N VAL A 254 7.68 -10.25 -27.41
CA VAL A 254 8.00 -9.86 -26.03
C VAL A 254 6.77 -9.96 -25.13
N ARG A 255 6.95 -10.48 -23.91
CA ARG A 255 5.89 -10.47 -22.89
C ARG A 255 6.43 -10.11 -21.51
N TYR A 256 5.76 -9.14 -20.88
CA TYR A 256 5.90 -8.79 -19.47
C TYR A 256 4.71 -9.32 -18.66
N MET A 257 4.97 -9.82 -17.45
CA MET A 257 3.91 -10.18 -16.50
C MET A 257 4.45 -10.25 -15.07
N HIS A 258 3.54 -10.11 -14.09
CA HIS A 258 3.85 -10.45 -12.71
C HIS A 258 3.79 -11.97 -12.51
N ALA A 259 4.58 -12.49 -11.56
CA ALA A 259 4.51 -13.91 -11.17
C ALA A 259 3.10 -14.34 -10.71
N ASP A 260 2.33 -13.42 -10.11
CA ASP A 260 0.92 -13.67 -9.77
C ASP A 260 0.03 -13.91 -11.00
N ASP A 261 0.29 -13.23 -12.12
CA ASP A 261 -0.42 -13.50 -13.39
C ASP A 261 -0.05 -14.88 -13.95
N TYR A 262 1.21 -15.28 -13.78
CA TYR A 262 1.69 -16.61 -14.17
C TYR A 262 0.98 -17.69 -13.33
N ILE A 263 0.90 -17.50 -12.01
CA ILE A 263 0.15 -18.39 -11.11
C ILE A 263 -1.34 -18.44 -11.50
N ARG A 264 -1.97 -17.29 -11.75
CA ARG A 264 -3.38 -17.22 -12.18
C ARG A 264 -3.62 -17.99 -13.49
N SER A 265 -2.79 -17.77 -14.50
CA SER A 265 -2.92 -18.47 -15.79
C SER A 265 -2.72 -19.98 -15.68
N LEU A 266 -1.79 -20.43 -14.83
CA LEU A 266 -1.59 -21.84 -14.52
C LEU A 266 -2.82 -22.45 -13.83
N MET A 267 -3.40 -21.76 -12.84
CA MET A 267 -4.60 -22.22 -12.15
C MET A 267 -5.81 -22.33 -13.10
N VAL A 268 -5.99 -21.37 -14.00
CA VAL A 268 -7.05 -21.43 -15.02
C VAL A 268 -6.84 -22.64 -15.92
N ALA A 269 -5.64 -22.82 -16.47
CA ALA A 269 -5.32 -23.94 -17.35
C ALA A 269 -5.50 -25.32 -16.67
N ALA A 270 -5.20 -25.40 -15.37
CA ALA A 270 -5.45 -26.60 -14.58
C ALA A 270 -6.95 -26.89 -14.38
N ARG A 271 -7.79 -25.86 -14.23
CA ARG A 271 -9.25 -26.00 -14.10
C ARG A 271 -9.94 -26.36 -15.42
N THR A 272 -9.49 -25.77 -16.53
CA THR A 272 -10.06 -25.99 -17.87
C THR A 272 -9.46 -27.19 -18.60
N ASN A 273 -8.49 -27.88 -17.99
CA ASN A 273 -7.73 -28.97 -18.59
C ASN A 273 -7.03 -28.57 -19.91
N THR A 274 -6.59 -27.32 -20.00
CA THR A 274 -5.93 -26.74 -21.20
C THR A 274 -4.43 -26.51 -20.96
N PHE A 275 -3.78 -27.46 -20.28
CA PHE A 275 -2.41 -27.32 -19.81
C PHE A 275 -1.38 -27.22 -20.94
N ASP A 276 -1.56 -27.98 -22.01
CA ASP A 276 -0.65 -27.94 -23.16
C ASP A 276 -0.71 -26.60 -23.88
N THR A 277 -1.90 -26.01 -23.98
CA THR A 277 -2.06 -24.67 -24.59
C THR A 277 -1.38 -23.60 -23.75
N PHE A 278 -1.46 -23.69 -22.42
CA PHE A 278 -0.74 -22.83 -21.50
C PHE A 278 0.77 -22.93 -21.73
N LYS A 279 1.32 -24.16 -21.83
CA LYS A 279 2.75 -24.37 -22.11
C LYS A 279 3.16 -23.75 -23.44
N GLN A 280 2.39 -23.98 -24.50
CA GLN A 280 2.70 -23.46 -25.83
C GLN A 280 2.65 -21.93 -25.89
N GLN A 281 1.75 -21.29 -25.16
CA GLN A 281 1.60 -19.84 -25.11
C GLN A 281 2.90 -19.12 -24.70
N PHE A 282 3.68 -19.67 -23.77
CA PHE A 282 4.91 -19.04 -23.30
C PHE A 282 6.14 -19.34 -24.17
N LYS A 283 6.15 -20.49 -24.85
CA LYS A 283 7.28 -20.92 -25.70
C LYS A 283 7.47 -20.04 -26.93
N GLN A 284 6.46 -19.29 -27.35
CA GLN A 284 6.54 -18.44 -28.54
C GLN A 284 7.37 -17.17 -28.34
N TYR A 285 7.58 -16.71 -27.10
CA TYR A 285 8.25 -15.43 -26.84
C TYR A 285 9.76 -15.53 -27.03
N ASP A 286 10.37 -14.47 -27.55
CA ASP A 286 11.83 -14.30 -27.65
C ASP A 286 12.41 -13.66 -26.39
N LEU A 287 11.59 -12.86 -25.70
CA LEU A 287 11.86 -12.27 -24.40
C LEU A 287 10.64 -12.45 -23.47
N LEU A 288 10.86 -13.11 -22.34
CA LEU A 288 9.88 -13.22 -21.26
C LEU A 288 10.42 -12.53 -20.00
N ILE A 289 9.64 -11.59 -19.47
CA ILE A 289 9.93 -10.87 -18.24
C ILE A 289 8.91 -11.30 -17.18
N ILE A 290 9.40 -11.88 -16.09
CA ILE A 290 8.59 -12.23 -14.92
C ILE A 290 9.00 -11.32 -13.76
N ASP A 291 8.10 -10.41 -13.41
CA ASP A 291 8.27 -9.51 -12.28
C ASP A 291 7.86 -10.21 -10.97
N ASP A 292 8.56 -9.92 -9.89
CA ASP A 292 8.32 -10.40 -8.53
C ASP A 292 8.25 -11.94 -8.41
N ILE A 293 9.29 -12.64 -8.88
CA ILE A 293 9.37 -14.10 -8.88
C ILE A 293 9.19 -14.72 -7.48
N GLN A 294 9.42 -13.97 -6.40
CA GLN A 294 9.19 -14.42 -5.02
C GLN A 294 7.77 -14.94 -4.77
N PHE A 295 6.77 -14.53 -5.56
CA PHE A 295 5.39 -14.99 -5.36
C PHE A 295 5.16 -16.47 -5.71
N ILE A 296 6.06 -17.13 -6.45
CA ILE A 296 5.92 -18.58 -6.73
C ILE A 296 6.36 -19.48 -5.57
N LYS A 297 7.02 -18.91 -4.54
CA LYS A 297 7.51 -19.67 -3.39
C LYS A 297 6.37 -20.43 -2.68
N GLY A 298 6.67 -21.64 -2.21
CA GLY A 298 5.72 -22.54 -1.54
C GLY A 298 4.61 -23.11 -2.43
N LYS A 299 4.67 -22.90 -3.76
CA LYS A 299 3.69 -23.42 -4.72
C LYS A 299 4.34 -24.49 -5.60
N ASP A 300 4.50 -25.71 -5.08
CA ASP A 300 5.28 -26.79 -5.71
C ASP A 300 4.98 -27.00 -7.20
N ARG A 301 3.71 -27.18 -7.56
CA ARG A 301 3.30 -27.34 -8.96
C ARG A 301 3.63 -26.14 -9.84
N THR A 302 3.58 -24.92 -9.28
CA THR A 302 3.96 -23.71 -10.03
C THR A 302 5.47 -23.63 -10.22
N MET A 303 6.24 -23.95 -9.17
CA MET A 303 7.70 -23.98 -9.23
C MET A 303 8.18 -25.03 -10.23
N GLU A 304 7.57 -26.21 -10.25
CA GLU A 304 7.88 -27.28 -11.20
C GLU A 304 7.60 -26.85 -12.65
N GLU A 305 6.44 -26.26 -12.92
CA GLU A 305 6.11 -25.77 -14.25
C GLU A 305 6.99 -24.61 -14.70
N PHE A 306 7.32 -23.72 -13.78
CA PHE A 306 8.28 -22.66 -14.04
C PHE A 306 9.69 -23.20 -14.32
N PHE A 307 10.11 -24.28 -13.65
CA PHE A 307 11.39 -24.93 -13.92
C PHE A 307 11.44 -25.48 -15.36
N TYR A 308 10.36 -26.07 -15.88
CA TYR A 308 10.29 -26.48 -17.28
C TYR A 308 10.35 -25.29 -18.24
N LEU A 309 9.64 -24.21 -17.93
CA LEU A 309 9.65 -22.98 -18.70
C LEU A 309 11.07 -22.37 -18.78
N TYR A 310 11.75 -22.29 -17.63
CA TYR A 310 13.14 -21.84 -17.55
C TYR A 310 14.05 -22.64 -18.49
N ASN A 311 13.98 -23.98 -18.42
CA ASN A 311 14.83 -24.85 -19.24
C ASN A 311 14.60 -24.61 -20.73
N HIS A 312 13.34 -24.39 -21.14
CA HIS A 312 13.02 -24.07 -22.52
C HIS A 312 13.70 -22.78 -22.97
N PHE A 313 13.57 -21.69 -22.20
CA PHE A 313 14.19 -20.41 -22.55
C PHE A 313 15.72 -20.51 -22.60
N HIS A 314 16.33 -21.24 -21.67
CA HIS A 314 17.77 -21.46 -21.64
C HIS A 314 18.26 -22.26 -22.86
N ASN A 315 17.61 -23.40 -23.17
CA ASN A 315 18.02 -24.29 -24.26
C ASN A 315 17.82 -23.65 -25.65
N GLU A 316 16.72 -22.91 -25.84
CA GLU A 316 16.42 -22.21 -27.08
C GLU A 316 17.18 -20.88 -27.22
N LYS A 317 18.03 -20.52 -26.25
CA LYS A 317 18.73 -19.23 -26.18
C LYS A 317 17.79 -18.02 -26.31
N LYS A 318 16.59 -18.13 -25.73
CA LYS A 318 15.60 -17.05 -25.60
C LYS A 318 15.81 -16.31 -24.31
N GLN A 319 15.62 -14.99 -24.29
CA GLN A 319 15.92 -14.19 -23.11
C GLN A 319 14.85 -14.39 -22.03
N LEU A 320 15.30 -14.75 -20.83
CA LEU A 320 14.48 -14.73 -19.61
C LEU A 320 15.00 -13.64 -18.67
N ILE A 321 14.09 -12.80 -18.18
CA ILE A 321 14.38 -11.76 -17.18
C ILE A 321 13.49 -11.98 -15.97
N LEU A 322 14.09 -12.00 -14.79
CA LEU A 322 13.42 -12.22 -13.52
C LEU A 322 13.72 -11.05 -12.59
N THR A 323 12.73 -10.56 -11.86
CA THR A 323 12.95 -9.64 -10.75
C THR A 323 12.62 -10.28 -9.41
N CYS A 324 13.28 -9.82 -8.34
CA CYS A 324 12.97 -10.25 -6.98
C CYS A 324 13.22 -9.14 -5.96
N ASP A 325 12.59 -9.24 -4.78
CA ASP A 325 12.91 -8.36 -3.66
C ASP A 325 14.18 -8.75 -2.91
N VAL A 326 14.58 -10.03 -3.01
CA VAL A 326 15.73 -10.60 -2.28
C VAL A 326 16.62 -11.42 -3.21
N LEU A 327 17.86 -11.66 -2.77
CA LEU A 327 18.81 -12.52 -3.47
C LEU A 327 18.25 -13.96 -3.62
N PRO A 328 18.50 -14.68 -4.74
CA PRO A 328 18.01 -16.04 -4.96
C PRO A 328 18.22 -17.01 -3.79
N ALA A 329 19.40 -16.98 -3.17
CA ALA A 329 19.75 -17.84 -2.05
C ALA A 329 18.91 -17.59 -0.78
N LYS A 330 18.33 -16.38 -0.64
CA LYS A 330 17.53 -15.97 0.52
C LYS A 330 16.01 -16.16 0.32
N ILE A 331 15.58 -16.73 -0.82
CA ILE A 331 14.16 -16.99 -1.04
C ILE A 331 13.78 -18.28 -0.29
N GLU A 332 13.12 -18.12 0.85
CA GLU A 332 12.53 -19.23 1.61
C GLU A 332 11.46 -19.95 0.79
N ASP A 333 11.28 -21.25 1.02
CA ASP A 333 10.28 -22.10 0.35
C ASP A 333 10.38 -22.11 -1.20
N MET A 334 11.55 -21.80 -1.74
CA MET A 334 11.87 -21.93 -3.16
C MET A 334 12.66 -23.22 -3.40
N ASP A 335 12.32 -23.94 -4.48
CA ASP A 335 13.07 -25.13 -4.92
C ASP A 335 14.55 -24.80 -5.14
N ASP A 336 15.45 -25.58 -4.54
CA ASP A 336 16.90 -25.37 -4.63
C ASP A 336 17.43 -25.46 -6.06
N ARG A 337 16.76 -26.23 -6.92
CA ARG A 337 17.05 -26.26 -8.36
C ARG A 337 16.82 -24.89 -8.98
N LEU A 338 15.72 -24.22 -8.67
CA LEU A 338 15.44 -22.87 -9.18
C LEU A 338 16.43 -21.85 -8.63
N LYS A 339 16.79 -21.90 -7.34
CA LYS A 339 17.82 -21.01 -6.75
C LYS A 339 19.15 -21.13 -7.48
N SER A 340 19.58 -22.36 -7.79
CA SER A 340 20.79 -22.64 -8.56
C SER A 340 20.72 -22.03 -9.96
N ARG A 341 19.58 -22.17 -10.64
CA ARG A 341 19.37 -21.61 -11.99
C ARG A 341 19.32 -20.09 -12.01
N PHE A 342 18.73 -19.46 -11.00
CA PHE A 342 18.71 -18.01 -10.88
C PHE A 342 20.13 -17.45 -10.67
N SER A 343 20.96 -18.18 -9.92
CA SER A 343 22.34 -17.79 -9.61
C SER A 343 23.33 -18.05 -10.75
N TRP A 344 23.02 -18.94 -11.70
CA TRP A 344 23.90 -19.26 -12.83
C TRP A 344 24.03 -18.10 -13.83
N GLY A 345 22.96 -17.33 -14.01
CA GLY A 345 22.92 -16.19 -14.94
C GLY A 345 23.62 -14.94 -14.41
N LEU A 346 23.28 -13.78 -14.96
CA LEU A 346 23.73 -12.51 -14.42
C LEU A 346 22.78 -12.06 -13.31
N THR A 347 23.26 -12.05 -12.08
CA THR A 347 22.51 -11.56 -10.91
C THR A 347 23.03 -10.19 -10.49
N LEU A 348 22.18 -9.15 -10.52
CA LEU A 348 22.53 -7.79 -10.14
C LEU A 348 21.56 -7.21 -9.10
N GLU A 349 22.10 -6.40 -8.20
CA GLU A 349 21.35 -5.65 -7.20
C GLU A 349 21.04 -4.23 -7.69
N LEU A 350 19.85 -3.74 -7.39
CA LEU A 350 19.55 -2.30 -7.37
C LEU A 350 19.68 -1.79 -5.95
N GLU A 351 20.44 -0.72 -5.78
CA GLU A 351 20.62 -0.04 -4.50
C GLU A 351 19.75 1.23 -4.40
N PRO A 352 19.46 1.72 -3.19
CA PRO A 352 18.80 3.01 -3.00
C PRO A 352 19.56 4.16 -3.68
N PRO A 353 18.86 5.10 -4.35
CA PRO A 353 19.48 6.19 -5.09
C PRO A 353 20.17 7.20 -4.15
N GLU A 354 21.36 7.68 -4.54
CA GLU A 354 22.01 8.82 -3.88
C GLU A 354 21.22 10.13 -4.04
N LEU A 355 21.61 11.18 -3.31
CA LEU A 355 20.89 12.46 -3.30
C LEU A 355 20.78 13.07 -4.70
N GLU A 356 21.89 13.06 -5.43
CA GLU A 356 22.01 13.57 -6.80
C GLU A 356 21.03 12.86 -7.74
N MET A 357 20.98 11.52 -7.65
CA MET A 357 20.06 10.70 -8.43
C MET A 357 18.60 10.96 -8.04
N ARG A 358 18.29 11.14 -6.76
CA ARG A 358 16.92 11.48 -6.31
C ARG A 358 16.46 12.84 -6.86
N VAL A 359 17.33 13.86 -6.83
CA VAL A 359 17.02 15.17 -7.42
C VAL A 359 16.78 15.04 -8.92
N ALA A 360 17.64 14.32 -9.64
CA ALA A 360 17.50 14.09 -11.06
C ALA A 360 16.20 13.33 -11.42
N ILE A 361 15.81 12.32 -10.61
CA ILE A 361 14.52 11.61 -10.76
C ILE A 361 13.35 12.60 -10.64
N LEU A 362 13.36 13.46 -9.62
CA LEU A 362 12.30 14.46 -9.42
C LEU A 362 12.20 15.44 -10.59
N GLN A 363 13.34 15.93 -11.08
CA GLN A 363 13.40 16.82 -12.25
C GLN A 363 12.84 16.13 -13.50
N LYS A 364 13.28 14.89 -13.78
CA LYS A 364 12.81 14.10 -14.93
C LYS A 364 11.30 13.81 -14.89
N LYS A 365 10.75 13.61 -13.69
CA LYS A 365 9.30 13.45 -13.47
C LYS A 365 8.54 14.76 -13.65
N ALA A 366 9.12 15.88 -13.21
CA ALA A 366 8.56 17.21 -13.42
C ALA A 366 8.49 17.58 -14.92
N GLU A 367 9.55 17.28 -15.67
CA GLU A 367 9.60 17.42 -17.13
C GLU A 367 8.50 16.58 -17.80
N SER A 368 8.42 15.29 -17.48
CA SER A 368 7.40 14.38 -18.02
C SER A 368 5.97 14.83 -17.70
N ALA A 369 5.76 15.43 -16.52
CA ALA A 369 4.47 15.94 -16.09
C ALA A 369 4.15 17.34 -16.65
N ASN A 370 5.08 17.99 -17.36
CA ASN A 370 5.04 19.39 -17.77
C ASN A 370 4.75 20.35 -16.61
N VAL A 371 5.41 20.14 -15.46
CA VAL A 371 5.27 20.99 -14.28
C VAL A 371 6.62 21.61 -13.92
N SER A 372 6.61 22.90 -13.59
CA SER A 372 7.82 23.60 -13.12
C SER A 372 8.11 23.23 -11.67
N LEU A 373 9.20 22.50 -11.45
CA LEU A 373 9.76 22.17 -10.14
C LEU A 373 11.04 22.97 -9.92
N THR A 374 11.08 23.81 -8.89
CA THR A 374 12.30 24.55 -8.52
C THR A 374 13.38 23.61 -7.98
N GLU A 375 14.65 23.92 -8.23
CA GLU A 375 15.77 23.09 -7.77
C GLU A 375 15.82 22.97 -6.23
N GLU A 376 15.53 24.07 -5.52
CA GLU A 376 15.45 24.09 -4.06
C GLU A 376 14.33 23.18 -3.53
N ALA A 377 13.16 23.17 -4.18
CA ALA A 377 12.07 22.26 -3.83
C ALA A 377 12.45 20.80 -4.12
N ALA A 378 13.09 20.52 -5.27
CA ALA A 378 13.58 19.18 -5.59
C ALA A 378 14.59 18.69 -4.55
N PHE A 379 15.55 19.53 -4.18
CA PHE A 379 16.54 19.23 -3.14
C PHE A 379 15.90 19.01 -1.77
N PHE A 380 14.90 19.81 -1.41
CA PHE A 380 14.14 19.64 -0.17
C PHE A 380 13.42 18.29 -0.13
N ILE A 381 12.67 17.94 -1.17
CA ILE A 381 11.94 16.66 -1.28
C ILE A 381 12.92 15.49 -1.27
N ALA A 382 14.03 15.56 -2.01
CA ALA A 382 15.04 14.52 -2.09
C ALA A 382 15.82 14.32 -0.77
N ASN A 383 15.95 15.36 0.07
CA ASN A 383 16.53 15.22 1.41
C ASN A 383 15.54 14.60 2.39
N LEU A 384 14.26 14.96 2.27
CA LEU A 384 13.19 14.45 3.11
C LEU A 384 12.89 12.98 2.82
N ILE A 385 12.94 12.53 1.56
CA ILE A 385 12.65 11.15 1.17
C ILE A 385 13.94 10.41 0.78
N ARG A 386 14.37 9.46 1.61
CA ARG A 386 15.62 8.68 1.42
C ARG A 386 15.40 7.18 1.27
N SER A 387 14.16 6.73 1.43
CA SER A 387 13.76 5.33 1.52
C SER A 387 13.84 4.60 0.17
N ASN A 388 13.04 5.03 -0.81
CA ASN A 388 12.98 4.43 -2.15
C ASN A 388 12.36 5.40 -3.17
N VAL A 389 12.49 5.07 -4.46
CA VAL A 389 12.00 5.91 -5.57
C VAL A 389 10.47 6.01 -5.58
N ARG A 390 9.76 4.95 -5.17
CA ARG A 390 8.29 4.96 -5.13
C ARG A 390 7.75 6.00 -4.14
N GLU A 391 8.35 6.10 -2.95
CA GLU A 391 7.99 7.14 -1.98
C GLU A 391 8.38 8.54 -2.47
N LEU A 392 9.52 8.66 -3.17
CA LEU A 392 9.97 9.91 -3.77
C LEU A 392 8.98 10.42 -4.83
N GLU A 393 8.53 9.53 -5.71
CA GLU A 393 7.49 9.80 -6.70
C GLU A 393 6.14 10.10 -6.03
N GLY A 394 5.80 9.40 -4.95
CA GLY A 394 4.60 9.66 -4.15
C GLY A 394 4.60 11.07 -3.55
N ALA A 395 5.72 11.50 -2.99
CA ALA A 395 5.91 12.85 -2.48
C ALA A 395 5.78 13.90 -3.60
N PHE A 396 6.46 13.68 -4.73
CA PHE A 396 6.34 14.55 -5.90
C PHE A 396 4.90 14.68 -6.38
N ASN A 397 4.18 13.56 -6.53
CA ASN A 397 2.78 13.56 -6.98
C ASN A 397 1.88 14.33 -6.02
N ARG A 398 2.13 14.27 -4.72
CA ARG A 398 1.38 15.03 -3.71
C ARG A 398 1.64 16.53 -3.81
N VAL A 399 2.90 16.93 -3.97
CA VAL A 399 3.28 18.34 -4.14
C VAL A 399 2.71 18.87 -5.47
N SER A 400 2.80 18.09 -6.54
CA SER A 400 2.24 18.41 -7.87
C SER A 400 0.72 18.55 -7.82
N ALA A 401 0.03 17.65 -7.11
CA ALA A 401 -1.41 17.77 -6.88
C ALA A 401 -1.74 19.06 -6.10
N SER A 402 -0.99 19.37 -5.04
CA SER A 402 -1.19 20.58 -4.22
C SER A 402 -0.99 21.86 -5.04
N SER A 403 0.04 21.89 -5.90
CA SER A 403 0.30 22.97 -6.85
C SER A 403 -0.88 23.19 -7.79
N ARG A 404 -1.46 22.12 -8.33
CA ARG A 404 -2.65 22.19 -9.20
C ARG A 404 -3.88 22.70 -8.47
N PHE A 405 -4.11 22.28 -7.22
CA PHE A 405 -5.26 22.73 -6.42
C PHE A 405 -5.14 24.19 -5.97
N MET A 406 -3.94 24.63 -5.58
CA MET A 406 -3.70 25.99 -5.11
C MET A 406 -3.35 26.97 -6.23
N ASN A 407 -3.12 26.46 -7.44
CA ASN A 407 -2.63 27.21 -8.60
C ASN A 407 -1.35 28.01 -8.29
N LYS A 408 -0.40 27.36 -7.60
CA LYS A 408 0.90 27.92 -7.20
C LYS A 408 2.04 27.13 -7.86
N PRO A 409 3.19 27.75 -8.18
CA PRO A 409 4.37 27.01 -8.63
C PRO A 409 4.88 26.06 -7.55
N ILE A 410 5.62 25.01 -7.93
CA ILE A 410 6.24 24.12 -6.95
C ILE A 410 7.53 24.76 -6.40
N ASP A 411 7.36 25.51 -5.31
CA ASP A 411 8.43 26.06 -4.48
C ASP A 411 8.64 25.25 -3.18
N ILE A 412 9.64 25.65 -2.39
CA ILE A 412 9.98 24.97 -1.14
C ILE A 412 8.87 25.09 -0.08
N ASP A 413 8.10 26.19 -0.09
CA ASP A 413 7.08 26.44 0.90
C ASP A 413 5.84 25.57 0.66
N LEU A 414 5.42 25.46 -0.61
CA LEU A 414 4.38 24.52 -1.01
C LEU A 414 4.79 23.07 -0.74
N ALA A 415 6.05 22.71 -1.01
CA ALA A 415 6.55 21.37 -0.72
C ALA A 415 6.53 21.07 0.79
N ARG A 416 6.84 22.06 1.64
CA ARG A 416 6.78 21.93 3.11
C ARG A 416 5.35 21.76 3.62
N GLU A 417 4.41 22.53 3.07
CA GLU A 417 2.98 22.43 3.40
C GLU A 417 2.40 21.08 2.97
N ALA A 418 2.66 20.65 1.74
CA ALA A 418 2.12 19.42 1.17
C ALA A 418 2.69 18.14 1.82
N LEU A 419 3.90 18.19 2.40
CA LEU A 419 4.59 17.04 3.00
C LEU A 419 4.66 17.12 4.54
N GLN A 420 3.84 17.96 5.17
CA GLN A 420 3.88 18.19 6.62
C GLN A 420 3.69 16.92 7.45
N ASP A 421 2.85 15.99 7.00
CA ASP A 421 2.63 14.69 7.63
C ASP A 421 3.88 13.80 7.61
N ILE A 422 4.61 13.78 6.48
CA ILE A 422 5.86 13.02 6.35
C ILE A 422 6.95 13.64 7.23
N ILE A 423 7.00 14.98 7.28
CA ILE A 423 7.90 15.73 8.15
C ILE A 423 7.61 15.39 9.61
N ALA A 424 6.34 15.38 10.02
CA ALA A 424 5.93 15.06 11.39
C ALA A 424 6.31 13.62 11.80
N VAL A 425 6.24 12.66 10.89
CA VAL A 425 6.65 11.25 11.15
C VAL A 425 8.17 11.12 11.32
N ARG A 426 8.97 11.85 10.53
CA ARG A 426 10.44 11.85 10.66
C ARG A 426 10.93 12.59 11.89
N HIS A 427 10.21 13.61 12.34
CA HIS A 427 10.40 14.22 13.64
C HIS A 427 9.68 13.43 14.75
N LYS A 428 9.82 12.09 14.76
CA LYS A 428 9.79 11.38 16.05
C LYS A 428 10.97 11.92 16.84
N VAL A 429 10.69 12.90 17.70
CA VAL A 429 11.66 13.39 18.67
C VAL A 429 12.17 12.16 19.40
N ILE A 430 13.45 11.84 19.26
CA ILE A 430 14.05 10.74 20.01
C ILE A 430 13.93 11.13 21.48
N THR A 431 13.04 10.45 22.20
CA THR A 431 12.85 10.65 23.63
C THR A 431 13.65 9.62 24.41
N ALA A 432 13.93 9.92 25.70
CA ALA A 432 14.54 8.96 26.60
C ALA A 432 13.75 7.64 26.66
N ASP A 433 12.42 7.71 26.60
CA ASP A 433 11.55 6.52 26.64
C ASP A 433 11.77 5.59 25.44
N ILE A 434 11.92 6.14 24.23
CA ILE A 434 12.23 5.37 23.02
C ILE A 434 13.58 4.67 23.16
N ILE A 435 14.58 5.38 23.68
CA ILE A 435 15.93 4.83 23.90
C ILE A 435 15.91 3.72 24.94
N ILE A 436 15.17 3.92 26.04
CA ILE A 436 15.03 2.93 27.12
C ILE A 436 14.34 1.66 26.59
N ASP A 437 13.26 1.80 25.83
CA ASP A 437 12.54 0.68 25.22
C ASP A 437 13.40 -0.09 24.20
N ALA A 438 14.10 0.63 23.30
CA ALA A 438 15.01 0.01 22.33
C ALA A 438 16.14 -0.75 23.03
N THR A 439 16.74 -0.16 24.07
CA THR A 439 17.79 -0.81 24.86
C THR A 439 17.26 -2.04 25.60
N ALA A 440 16.04 -1.96 26.17
CA ALA A 440 15.40 -3.07 26.85
C ALA A 440 15.16 -4.27 25.91
N LYS A 441 14.64 -4.00 24.71
CA LYS A 441 14.40 -5.00 23.67
C LYS A 441 15.70 -5.65 23.18
N TYR A 442 16.72 -4.84 22.91
CA TYR A 442 18.02 -5.33 22.41
C TYR A 442 18.70 -6.26 23.41
N TYR A 443 18.83 -5.85 24.67
CA TYR A 443 19.46 -6.64 25.71
C TYR A 443 18.53 -7.69 26.35
N ARG A 444 17.27 -7.77 25.90
CA ARG A 444 16.23 -8.67 26.43
C ARG A 444 16.02 -8.53 27.94
N ILE A 445 16.01 -7.30 28.42
CA ILE A 445 15.75 -6.95 29.83
C ILE A 445 14.45 -6.17 29.95
N LYS A 446 13.86 -6.13 31.16
CA LYS A 446 12.65 -5.34 31.38
C LYS A 446 12.98 -3.86 31.53
N ILE A 447 12.11 -2.98 31.05
CA ILE A 447 12.22 -1.52 31.24
C ILE A 447 12.34 -1.17 32.75
N SER A 448 11.59 -1.87 33.60
CA SER A 448 11.66 -1.74 35.06
C SER A 448 13.05 -2.02 35.63
N ASP A 449 13.84 -2.91 35.01
CA ASP A 449 15.21 -3.18 35.45
C ASP A 449 16.18 -2.06 35.04
N ILE A 450 15.96 -1.41 33.88
CA ILE A 450 16.74 -0.22 33.46
C ILE A 450 16.48 0.95 34.41
N LEU A 451 15.21 1.20 34.76
CA LEU A 451 14.81 2.26 35.69
C LEU A 451 15.13 1.91 37.15
N GLY A 452 15.17 0.61 37.51
CA GLY A 452 15.36 0.13 38.88
C GLY A 452 16.78 0.29 39.43
N LYS A 453 16.97 0.12 40.74
CA LYS A 453 18.27 0.37 41.43
C LYS A 453 19.29 -0.78 41.35
N LYS A 454 18.96 -1.89 40.68
CA LYS A 454 19.85 -3.07 40.58
C LYS A 454 21.18 -2.71 39.91
N ARG A 455 22.30 -3.11 40.51
CA ARG A 455 23.68 -2.79 40.05
C ARG A 455 24.40 -3.96 39.37
N THR A 456 23.71 -5.07 39.11
CA THR A 456 24.28 -6.23 38.43
C THR A 456 24.79 -5.85 37.03
N ARG A 457 25.94 -6.39 36.62
CA ARG A 457 26.61 -6.02 35.35
C ARG A 457 25.68 -6.08 34.14
N ASN A 458 24.85 -7.13 34.05
CA ASN A 458 23.91 -7.37 32.96
C ASN A 458 22.73 -6.38 32.90
N ILE A 459 22.58 -5.51 33.90
CA ILE A 459 21.56 -4.46 33.93
C ILE A 459 22.22 -3.07 33.94
N ALA A 460 23.31 -2.93 34.69
CA ALA A 460 24.05 -1.67 34.81
C ALA A 460 24.70 -1.25 33.48
N ARG A 461 25.28 -2.19 32.72
CA ARG A 461 25.90 -1.90 31.41
C ARG A 461 24.87 -1.43 30.37
N PRO A 462 23.78 -2.17 30.08
CA PRO A 462 22.72 -1.70 29.18
C PRO A 462 22.17 -0.32 29.56
N ARG A 463 21.97 -0.08 30.85
CA ARG A 463 21.49 1.22 31.36
C ARG A 463 22.48 2.35 31.12
N GLN A 464 23.78 2.13 31.34
CA GLN A 464 24.80 3.14 31.04
C GLN A 464 24.86 3.44 29.54
N VAL A 465 24.72 2.41 28.69
CA VAL A 465 24.62 2.56 27.23
C VAL A 465 23.40 3.42 26.87
N ALA A 466 22.22 3.13 27.43
CA ALA A 466 21.02 3.95 27.22
C ALA A 466 21.19 5.41 27.68
N MET A 467 21.85 5.66 28.82
CA MET A 467 22.14 7.03 29.28
C MET A 467 23.09 7.77 28.32
N SER A 468 24.11 7.07 27.80
CA SER A 468 25.04 7.61 26.80
C SER A 468 24.34 7.95 25.50
N LEU A 469 23.54 7.03 24.97
CA LEU A 469 22.72 7.25 23.77
C LEU A 469 21.72 8.39 23.99
N THR A 470 21.11 8.49 25.17
CA THR A 470 20.21 9.62 25.50
C THR A 470 20.96 10.95 25.52
N LYS A 471 22.20 10.97 26.00
CA LYS A 471 23.01 12.19 25.99
C LYS A 471 23.45 12.61 24.59
N GLU A 472 23.64 11.64 23.69
CA GLU A 472 24.09 11.87 22.31
C GLU A 472 22.94 12.21 21.35
N LEU A 473 21.79 11.54 21.50
CA LEU A 473 20.65 11.64 20.59
C LEU A 473 19.58 12.65 21.01
N THR A 474 19.70 13.25 22.21
CA THR A 474 18.71 14.20 22.74
C THR A 474 19.38 15.45 23.32
N ASN A 475 18.61 16.53 23.42
CA ASN A 475 19.07 17.78 24.05
C ASN A 475 18.89 17.78 25.59
N LEU A 476 18.69 16.62 26.22
CA LEU A 476 18.47 16.54 27.66
C LEU A 476 19.74 16.89 28.45
N SER A 477 19.53 17.62 29.55
CA SER A 477 20.57 17.90 30.53
C SER A 477 20.90 16.64 31.35
N LEU A 478 22.09 16.56 31.96
CA LEU A 478 22.46 15.42 32.81
C LEU A 478 21.46 15.19 33.97
N PRO A 479 20.93 16.24 34.65
CA PRO A 479 19.83 16.08 35.59
C PRO A 479 18.56 15.48 34.95
N SER A 480 18.13 15.99 33.80
CA SER A 480 16.92 15.51 33.11
C SER A 480 17.04 14.06 32.64
N ILE A 481 18.25 13.64 32.24
CA ILE A 481 18.54 12.22 31.96
C ILE A 481 18.46 11.41 33.26
N GLY A 482 18.97 11.95 34.38
CA GLY A 482 18.83 11.33 35.69
C GLY A 482 17.37 11.03 36.06
N ASP A 483 16.49 12.03 35.87
CA ASP A 483 15.05 11.92 36.12
C ASP A 483 14.40 10.86 35.24
N ALA A 484 14.64 10.90 33.93
CA ALA A 484 14.11 9.92 32.97
C ALA A 484 14.56 8.47 33.27
N PHE A 485 15.70 8.30 33.94
CA PHE A 485 16.25 7.01 34.30
C PHE A 485 15.97 6.61 35.77
N GLY A 486 14.81 7.03 36.30
CA GLY A 486 14.33 6.61 37.62
C GLY A 486 14.85 7.49 38.77
N GLY A 487 15.01 8.79 38.54
CA GLY A 487 15.40 9.76 39.58
C GLY A 487 16.84 9.60 40.06
N ARG A 488 17.79 9.42 39.14
CA ARG A 488 19.21 9.25 39.44
C ARG A 488 19.95 10.57 39.48
N ASP A 489 20.97 10.64 40.33
CA ASP A 489 21.83 11.82 40.40
C ASP A 489 22.56 12.07 39.07
N HIS A 490 22.66 13.34 38.69
CA HIS A 490 23.37 13.78 37.49
C HIS A 490 24.84 13.31 37.44
N THR A 491 25.48 13.14 38.60
CA THR A 491 26.84 12.57 38.72
C THR A 491 26.87 11.10 38.30
N THR A 492 25.85 10.31 38.64
CA THR A 492 25.72 8.91 38.21
C THR A 492 25.60 8.81 36.69
N VAL A 493 24.83 9.70 36.08
CA VAL A 493 24.72 9.79 34.61
C VAL A 493 26.07 10.15 34.00
N MET A 494 26.75 11.18 34.53
CA MET A 494 28.08 11.59 34.06
C MET A 494 29.11 10.46 34.12
N HIS A 495 29.17 9.73 35.25
CA HIS A 495 30.05 8.58 35.40
C HIS A 495 29.69 7.45 34.44
N GLY A 496 28.40 7.20 34.20
CA GLY A 496 27.92 6.22 33.22
C GLY A 496 28.36 6.55 31.79
N VAL A 497 28.19 7.80 31.36
CA VAL A 497 28.59 8.26 30.01
C VAL A 497 30.11 8.13 29.83
N LYS A 498 30.91 8.58 30.81
CA LYS A 498 32.38 8.45 30.76
C LYS A 498 32.83 6.99 30.73
N ALA A 499 32.15 6.11 31.48
CA ALA A 499 32.46 4.69 31.49
C ALA A 499 32.18 4.03 30.13
N VAL A 500 31.05 4.36 29.49
CA VAL A 500 30.71 3.83 28.17
C VAL A 500 31.67 4.34 27.10
N ALA A 501 32.06 5.62 27.15
CA ALA A 501 33.05 6.17 26.21
C ALA A 501 34.36 5.38 26.25
N LYS A 502 34.88 5.09 27.45
CA LYS A 502 36.08 4.27 27.61
C LYS A 502 35.87 2.81 27.18
N LEU A 503 34.75 2.20 27.56
CA LEU A 503 34.44 0.81 27.20
C LEU A 503 34.26 0.61 25.69
N ARG A 504 33.85 1.63 24.94
CA ARG A 504 33.77 1.56 23.47
C ARG A 504 35.15 1.43 22.80
N GLU A 505 36.22 1.89 23.45
CA GLU A 505 37.59 1.73 22.97
C GLU A 505 38.17 0.37 23.40
N ASP A 506 37.87 -0.05 24.63
CA ASP A 506 38.44 -1.25 25.25
C ASP A 506 37.71 -2.57 24.89
N ASP A 507 36.41 -2.52 24.56
CA ASP A 507 35.54 -3.70 24.35
C ASP A 507 34.84 -3.65 22.96
N PRO A 508 35.33 -4.43 21.97
CA PRO A 508 34.78 -4.45 20.61
C PRO A 508 33.32 -4.91 20.54
N GLU A 509 32.89 -5.79 21.45
CA GLU A 509 31.52 -6.31 21.48
C GLU A 509 30.54 -5.21 21.90
N LEU A 510 30.91 -4.43 22.94
CA LEU A 510 30.13 -3.29 23.39
C LEU A 510 30.09 -2.16 22.35
N ALA A 511 31.19 -1.94 21.62
CA ALA A 511 31.22 -0.97 20.53
C ALA A 511 30.23 -1.35 19.41
N GLN A 512 30.21 -2.63 19.01
CA GLN A 512 29.28 -3.12 18.01
C GLN A 512 27.82 -3.05 18.48
N ASP A 513 27.54 -3.36 19.74
CA ASP A 513 26.22 -3.22 20.35
C ASP A 513 25.75 -1.76 20.35
N TYR A 514 26.63 -0.82 20.72
CA TYR A 514 26.34 0.61 20.73
C TYR A 514 25.95 1.10 19.34
N GLU A 515 26.69 0.70 18.31
CA GLU A 515 26.45 1.13 16.93
C GLU A 515 25.16 0.52 16.35
N LYS A 516 24.87 -0.75 16.64
CA LYS A 516 23.59 -1.37 16.28
C LYS A 516 22.41 -0.66 16.95
N LEU A 517 22.51 -0.34 18.24
CA LEU A 517 21.48 0.41 18.96
C LEU A 517 21.31 1.82 18.41
N LEU A 518 22.41 2.51 18.07
CA LEU A 518 22.38 3.84 17.45
C LEU A 518 21.59 3.82 16.14
N ILE A 519 21.91 2.87 15.24
CA ILE A 519 21.21 2.69 13.96
C ILE A 519 19.73 2.32 14.18
N MET A 520 19.42 1.48 15.17
CA MET A 520 18.05 1.05 15.48
C MET A 520 17.19 2.17 16.07
N ILE A 521 17.78 3.15 16.76
CA ILE A 521 17.04 4.27 17.36
C ILE A 521 16.85 5.41 16.34
N GLN A 522 17.77 5.58 15.39
CA GLN A 522 17.72 6.63 14.37
C GLN A 522 16.86 6.28 13.15
N ASN A 523 16.63 4.99 12.88
CA ASN A 523 15.76 4.48 11.83
C ASN A 523 14.39 4.09 12.38
#